data_AF-A0A969CI54-F1
#
_entry.id   AF-A0A969CI54-F1
#
_cell.length_a   1.000
_cell.length_b   1.000
_cell.length_c   1.000
_cell.angle_alpha   90.00
_cell.angle_beta   90.00
_cell.angle_gamma   90.00
#
_symmetry.space_group_name_H-M   'P 1'
#
loop_
_entity.id
_entity.type
_entity.pdbx_description
1 polymer ?
#
loop_
_entity_poly.entity_id
_entity_poly.type
_entity_poly.pdbx_seq_one_letter_code
_entity_poly.pdbx_strand_id
1 'polypeptide(L)'
;MTLSSKSTPQDSGLNEWFKHFFGYSYRTYHYNFDELGQSFVINEIEGTSGCYHMTAQGPRVKLGDSIEIRQLERTSKYQVNDIEYYGEPSDMWIALLREVPS
;
A
#
# COMPACT_ATOMS: atom_id res chain seq x y z
N MET A 1 -0.28 -42.62 -8.09
CA MET A 1 -1.09 -41.39 -8.22
C MET A 1 -0.30 -40.28 -7.55
N THR A 2 0.23 -39.34 -8.33
CA THR A 2 1.06 -38.25 -7.80
C THR A 2 0.42 -36.96 -8.28
N LEU A 3 -0.05 -36.14 -7.34
CA LEU A 3 -0.71 -34.86 -7.59
C LEU A 3 0.30 -33.86 -8.15
N SER A 4 0.02 -33.37 -9.36
CA SER A 4 0.75 -32.28 -10.00
C SER A 4 0.41 -30.96 -9.30
N SER A 5 1.40 -30.33 -8.67
CA SER A 5 1.33 -28.96 -8.18
C SER A 5 1.19 -28.01 -9.39
N LYS A 6 0.11 -27.23 -9.39
CA LYS A 6 -0.11 -26.15 -10.36
C LYS A 6 0.66 -24.94 -9.86
N SER A 7 1.74 -24.58 -10.53
CA SER A 7 2.46 -23.32 -10.33
C SER A 7 1.62 -22.16 -10.87
N THR A 8 1.31 -21.19 -10.01
CA THR A 8 0.64 -19.93 -10.34
C THR A 8 1.53 -19.07 -11.26
N PRO A 9 1.00 -18.38 -12.30
CA PRO A 9 1.80 -17.55 -13.17
C PRO A 9 2.28 -16.27 -12.48
N GLN A 10 3.52 -15.92 -12.82
CA GLN A 10 4.31 -14.80 -12.36
C GLN A 10 3.85 -13.49 -13.04
N ASP A 11 3.09 -12.67 -12.33
CA ASP A 11 2.54 -11.38 -12.80
C ASP A 11 3.55 -10.23 -12.61
N SER A 12 4.66 -10.26 -13.36
CA SER A 12 5.73 -9.24 -13.28
C SER A 12 5.87 -8.38 -14.56
N GLY A 13 5.24 -8.77 -15.66
CA GLY A 13 5.44 -8.14 -16.97
C GLY A 13 4.68 -6.82 -17.18
N LEU A 14 3.50 -6.69 -16.57
CA LEU A 14 2.66 -5.50 -16.75
C LEU A 14 3.28 -4.26 -16.09
N ASN A 15 3.85 -4.42 -14.89
CA ASN A 15 4.38 -3.32 -14.09
C ASN A 15 5.61 -2.64 -14.73
N GLU A 16 6.42 -3.38 -15.50
CA GLU A 16 7.62 -2.82 -16.13
C GLU A 16 7.30 -2.02 -17.41
N TRP A 17 6.30 -2.43 -18.18
CA TRP A 17 5.90 -1.72 -19.40
C TRP A 17 5.23 -0.37 -19.10
N PHE A 18 4.39 -0.29 -18.07
CA PHE A 18 3.78 0.98 -17.62
C PHE A 18 4.82 1.99 -17.11
N LYS A 19 5.89 1.54 -16.44
CA LYS A 19 6.98 2.39 -15.95
C LYS A 19 7.73 3.08 -17.10
N HIS A 20 7.98 2.35 -18.18
CA HIS A 20 8.80 2.83 -19.30
C HIS A 20 8.11 3.92 -20.14
N PHE A 21 6.78 3.84 -20.32
CA PHE A 21 6.05 4.76 -21.19
C PHE A 21 5.51 6.01 -20.49
N PHE A 22 5.17 5.93 -19.19
CA PHE A 22 4.46 7.02 -18.51
C PHE A 22 5.27 7.78 -17.47
N GLY A 23 6.55 7.43 -17.25
CA GLY A 23 7.43 8.16 -16.34
C GLY A 23 6.82 8.33 -14.94
N TYR A 24 6.54 7.24 -14.25
CA TYR A 24 5.97 7.33 -12.90
C TYR A 24 7.05 7.75 -11.89
N SER A 25 6.95 8.99 -11.39
CA SER A 25 7.63 9.35 -10.14
C SER A 25 6.89 8.74 -8.96
N TYR A 26 7.63 8.10 -8.05
CA TYR A 26 7.09 7.69 -6.75
C TYR A 26 6.79 8.94 -5.92
N ARG A 27 5.64 8.95 -5.26
CA ARG A 27 5.20 10.07 -4.43
C ARG A 27 5.17 9.67 -2.96
N THR A 28 5.30 10.66 -2.09
CA THR A 28 5.08 10.50 -0.66
C THR A 28 3.74 11.15 -0.29
N TYR A 29 2.89 10.40 0.41
CA TYR A 29 1.61 10.86 0.94
C TYR A 29 1.71 10.96 2.46
N HIS A 30 1.20 12.05 3.02
CA HIS A 30 1.28 12.31 4.46
C HIS A 30 -0.11 12.19 5.10
N TYR A 31 -0.19 11.43 6.18
CA TYR A 31 -1.39 11.22 6.98
C TYR A 31 -1.10 11.61 8.43
N ASN A 32 -2.08 12.22 9.10
CA ASN A 32 -2.01 12.53 10.52
C ASN A 32 -2.99 11.64 11.28
N PHE A 33 -2.55 11.10 12.42
CA PHE A 33 -3.39 10.28 13.30
C PHE A 33 -4.20 11.15 14.29
N ASP A 34 -4.72 12.31 13.88
CA ASP A 34 -5.56 13.13 14.75
C ASP A 34 -7.01 12.61 14.79
N GLU A 35 -7.64 12.73 15.96
CA GLU A 35 -8.85 11.97 16.35
C GLU A 35 -10.16 12.41 15.66
N LEU A 36 -10.11 13.37 14.72
CA LEU A 36 -11.32 13.91 14.08
C LEU A 36 -11.42 13.47 12.63
N GLY A 37 -12.23 12.42 12.41
CA GLY A 37 -12.61 11.98 11.07
C GLY A 37 -11.46 11.34 10.30
N GLN A 38 -10.82 10.32 10.88
CA GLN A 38 -9.72 9.61 10.24
C GLN A 38 -10.14 9.10 8.87
N SER A 39 -9.44 9.58 7.84
CA SER A 39 -9.61 9.14 6.45
C SER A 39 -8.93 7.80 6.19
N PHE A 40 -8.39 7.14 7.21
CA PHE A 40 -7.70 5.87 7.09
C PHE A 40 -7.75 5.05 8.38
N VAL A 41 -7.54 3.75 8.22
CA VAL A 41 -7.29 2.77 9.29
C VAL A 41 -6.06 1.97 8.88
N ILE A 42 -5.12 1.75 9.80
CA ILE A 42 -3.92 0.94 9.58
C ILE A 42 -3.77 -0.11 10.69
N ASN A 43 -3.50 -1.36 10.30
CA ASN A 43 -3.32 -2.48 11.23
C ASN A 43 -2.09 -3.29 10.84
N GLU A 44 -1.30 -3.72 11.84
CA GLU A 44 -0.22 -4.68 11.61
C GLU A 44 -0.80 -6.05 11.24
N ILE A 45 -0.13 -6.74 10.32
CA ILE A 45 -0.52 -8.09 9.90
C ILE A 45 0.02 -9.09 10.91
N GLU A 46 -0.89 -9.87 11.51
CA GLU A 46 -0.52 -10.88 12.49
C GLU A 46 0.52 -11.86 11.92
N GLY A 47 1.57 -12.11 12.71
CA GLY A 47 2.65 -13.03 12.33
C GLY A 47 3.66 -12.47 11.32
N THR A 48 3.51 -11.22 10.85
CA THR A 48 4.42 -10.60 9.88
C THR A 48 4.85 -9.20 10.32
N SER A 49 5.91 -9.14 11.14
CA SER A 49 6.43 -7.88 11.66
C SER A 49 6.82 -6.90 10.55
N GLY A 50 6.42 -5.64 10.71
CA GLY A 50 6.72 -4.57 9.76
C GLY A 50 5.84 -4.60 8.50
N CYS A 51 4.83 -5.47 8.43
CA CYS A 51 3.84 -5.49 7.35
C CYS A 51 2.47 -5.04 7.89
N TYR A 52 1.78 -4.19 7.14
CA TYR A 52 0.52 -3.57 7.57
C TYR A 52 -0.52 -3.59 6.46
N HIS A 53 -1.80 -3.68 6.83
CA HIS A 53 -2.92 -3.32 5.97
C HIS A 53 -3.36 -1.91 6.29
N MET A 54 -3.52 -1.08 5.26
CA MET A 54 -4.11 0.26 5.39
C MET A 54 -5.32 0.38 4.48
N THR A 55 -6.48 0.69 5.05
CA THR A 55 -7.67 1.09 4.30
C THR A 55 -7.79 2.60 4.41
N ALA A 56 -7.92 3.29 3.30
CA ALA A 56 -8.06 4.75 3.33
C ALA A 56 -9.00 5.24 2.24
N GLN A 57 -9.55 6.43 2.49
CA GLN A 57 -10.31 7.21 1.56
C GLN A 57 -9.52 8.48 1.21
N GLY A 58 -9.39 8.79 -0.08
CA GLY A 58 -8.81 10.03 -0.56
C GLY A 58 -7.87 9.84 -1.76
N PRO A 59 -6.66 10.43 -1.76
CA PRO A 59 -5.79 10.40 -2.91
C PRO A 59 -5.49 8.98 -3.39
N ARG A 60 -5.45 8.79 -4.71
CA ARG A 60 -5.04 7.53 -5.32
C ARG A 60 -3.53 7.35 -5.14
N VAL A 61 -3.17 6.57 -4.13
CA VAL A 61 -1.82 6.04 -3.92
C VAL A 61 -1.57 4.92 -4.94
N LYS A 62 -0.33 4.61 -5.32
CA LYS A 62 -0.04 3.45 -6.20
C LYS A 62 1.11 2.60 -5.67
N LEU A 63 1.31 1.44 -6.29
CA LEU A 63 2.45 0.56 -6.01
C LEU A 63 3.79 1.31 -6.06
N GLY A 64 4.58 1.16 -4.99
CA GLY A 64 5.89 1.78 -4.83
C GLY A 64 5.89 3.21 -4.27
N ASP A 65 4.72 3.84 -4.11
CA ASP A 65 4.62 5.10 -3.37
C ASP A 65 4.99 4.92 -1.89
N SER A 66 5.31 6.04 -1.23
CA SER A 66 5.57 6.10 0.20
C SER A 66 4.38 6.72 0.95
N ILE A 67 4.10 6.21 2.13
CA ILE A 67 3.12 6.75 3.07
C ILE A 67 3.86 7.12 4.34
N GLU A 68 3.70 8.36 4.80
CA GLU A 68 4.19 8.82 6.09
C GLU A 68 3.02 9.10 7.01
N ILE A 69 2.98 8.41 8.14
CA ILE A 69 1.94 8.58 9.16
C ILE A 69 2.58 9.27 10.36
N ARG A 70 2.08 10.48 10.68
CA ARG A 70 2.48 11.25 11.84
C ARG A 70 1.54 10.94 13.00
N GLN A 71 2.11 10.44 14.09
CA GLN A 71 1.43 10.16 15.35
C GLN A 71 2.15 10.92 16.45
N LEU A 72 1.52 11.93 17.08
CA LEU A 72 2.05 12.71 18.21
C LEU A 72 3.57 12.99 18.19
N GLU A 73 4.40 12.05 18.65
CA GLU A 73 5.86 12.16 18.77
C GLU A 73 6.68 11.34 17.75
N ARG A 74 6.01 10.63 16.82
CA ARG A 74 6.64 9.72 15.85
C ARG A 74 6.10 9.93 14.45
N THR A 75 6.99 9.76 13.47
CA THR A 75 6.62 9.63 12.07
C THR A 75 7.08 8.26 11.60
N SER A 76 6.13 7.40 11.25
CA SER A 76 6.42 6.11 10.61
C SER A 76 6.30 6.25 9.11
N LYS A 77 7.17 5.57 8.38
CA LYS A 77 7.20 5.58 6.92
C LYS A 77 6.98 4.17 6.39
N TYR A 78 6.18 4.07 5.35
CA TYR A 78 5.78 2.81 4.75
C TYR A 78 5.93 2.88 3.23
N GLN A 79 6.32 1.78 2.61
CA GLN A 79 6.25 1.59 1.16
C GLN A 79 5.01 0.75 0.80
N VAL A 80 4.34 1.14 -0.27
CA VAL A 80 3.18 0.41 -0.82
C VAL A 80 3.68 -0.77 -1.64
N ASN A 81 3.39 -1.98 -1.16
CA ASN A 81 3.77 -3.24 -1.78
C ASN A 81 2.65 -3.87 -2.61
N ASP A 82 1.40 -3.57 -2.27
CA ASP A 82 0.22 -3.97 -3.05
C ASP A 82 -0.92 -2.98 -2.79
N ILE A 83 -1.86 -2.87 -3.73
CA ILE A 83 -3.02 -1.98 -3.59
C ILE A 83 -4.22 -2.43 -4.41
N GLU A 84 -5.38 -2.44 -3.78
CA GLU A 84 -6.68 -2.65 -4.41
C GLU A 84 -7.54 -1.38 -4.26
N TYR A 85 -8.29 -1.04 -5.30
CA TYR A 85 -9.20 0.11 -5.31
C TYR A 85 -10.64 -0.35 -5.35
N TYR A 86 -11.50 0.33 -4.61
CA TYR A 86 -12.93 0.09 -4.66
C TYR A 86 -13.60 1.04 -5.67
N GLY A 87 -14.64 0.55 -6.32
CA GLY A 87 -15.43 1.35 -7.26
C GLY A 87 -16.34 2.36 -6.57
N GLU A 88 -16.85 2.02 -5.38
CA GLU A 88 -17.75 2.86 -4.59
C GLU A 88 -17.42 2.76 -3.07
N PRO A 89 -17.06 3.87 -2.40
CA PRO A 89 -16.77 5.17 -3.01
C PRO A 89 -15.45 5.09 -3.81
N SER A 90 -15.37 5.80 -4.93
CA SER A 90 -14.29 5.65 -5.93
C SER A 90 -12.89 6.11 -5.47
N ASP A 91 -12.84 6.76 -4.31
CA ASP A 91 -11.65 7.27 -3.65
C ASP A 91 -11.16 6.35 -2.51
N MET A 92 -11.78 5.19 -2.32
CA MET A 92 -11.37 4.22 -1.31
C MET A 92 -10.42 3.16 -1.87
N TRP A 93 -9.44 2.79 -1.07
CA TRP A 93 -8.46 1.76 -1.40
C TRP A 93 -7.99 1.02 -0.15
N ILE A 94 -7.49 -0.19 -0.36
CA ILE A 94 -6.78 -0.98 0.64
C ILE A 94 -5.39 -1.30 0.11
N ALA A 95 -4.36 -1.08 0.93
CA ALA A 95 -2.97 -1.30 0.56
C ALA A 95 -2.27 -2.25 1.53
N LEU A 96 -1.38 -3.07 0.97
CA LEU A 96 -0.36 -3.79 1.73
C LEU A 96 0.87 -2.88 1.83
N LEU A 97 1.29 -2.62 3.06
CA LEU A 97 2.40 -1.73 3.37
C LEU A 97 3.54 -2.50 4.02
N ARG A 98 4.77 -2.06 3.77
CA ARG A 98 5.96 -2.44 4.53
C ARG A 98 6.57 -1.22 5.18
N GLU A 99 6.76 -1.27 6.49
CA GLU A 99 7.49 -0.22 7.21
C GLU A 99 8.94 -0.17 6.71
N VAL A 100 9.42 1.04 6.47
CA VAL A 100 10.81 1.31 6.11
C VAL A 100 11.50 2.02 7.26
N PRO A 101 12.76 1.67 7.57
CA PRO A 101 13.53 2.38 8.57
C PRO A 101 13.60 3.88 8.24
N SER A 102 13.47 4.70 9.29
CA SER A 102 13.62 6.15 9.25
C SER A 102 15.05 6.57 8.92
#